data_AF-M6K938-F1
#
_entry.id   AF-M6K938-F1
#
_cell.length_a   1.000
_cell.length_b   1.000
_cell.length_c   1.000
_cell.angle_alpha   90.00
_cell.angle_beta   90.00
_cell.angle_gamma   90.00
#
_symmetry.space_group_name_H-M   'P 1'
#
loop_
_entity.id
_entity.type
_entity.pdbx_description
1 polymer ?
#
loop_
_entity_poly.entity_id
_entity_poly.type
_entity_poly.pdbx_seq_one_letter_code
_entity_poly.pdbx_strand_id
1 'polypeptide(L)' 'MKHYLTFQDDKSDKFWQIEVSENSFTVTYGKTGTSGQTQIKTFDDKEICLKEAKKLISEKLKKVM' A
#
# COMPACT_ATOMS: atom_id res chain seq x y z
N MET A 1 3.87 -0.27 10.85
CA MET A 1 2.99 -1.36 10.32
C MET A 1 3.34 -1.56 8.86
N LYS A 2 3.47 -2.79 8.36
CA LYS A 2 3.77 -3.04 6.95
C LYS A 2 2.79 -4.06 6.38
N HIS A 3 2.31 -3.82 5.17
CA HIS A 3 1.43 -4.73 4.45
C HIS A 3 1.87 -4.82 3.00
N TYR A 4 1.84 -6.03 2.44
CA TYR A 4 2.26 -6.30 1.08
C TYR A 4 1.19 -7.17 0.42
N LEU A 5 0.80 -6.78 -0.79
CA LEU A 5 -0.20 -7.41 -1.61
C LEU A 5 0.38 -7.63 -3.00
N THR A 6 0.13 -8.82 -3.54
CA THR A 6 0.44 -9.16 -4.92
C THR A 6 -0.87 -9.38 -5.67
N PHE A 7 -0.94 -8.84 -6.88
CA PHE A 7 -2.02 -9.09 -7.81
C PHE A 7 -1.41 -9.76 -9.04
N GLN A 8 -1.74 -11.03 -9.23
CA GLN A 8 -1.27 -11.82 -10.35
C GLN A 8 -2.46 -12.28 -11.20
N ASP A 9 -2.43 -11.93 -12.47
CA ASP A 9 -3.30 -12.49 -13.52
C ASP A 9 -2.43 -13.15 -14.60
N ASP A 10 -3.03 -13.78 -15.60
CA ASP A 10 -2.30 -14.51 -16.66
C ASP A 10 -1.27 -13.65 -17.44
N LYS A 11 -1.35 -12.32 -17.37
CA LYS A 11 -0.49 -11.39 -18.12
C LYS A 11 0.20 -10.34 -17.25
N SER A 12 -0.20 -10.20 -15.99
CA SER A 12 0.22 -9.12 -15.11
C SER A 12 0.63 -9.69 -13.76
N ASP A 13 1.84 -9.37 -13.35
CA ASP A 13 2.31 -9.59 -11.99
C ASP A 13 2.60 -8.21 -11.40
N LYS A 14 1.75 -7.77 -10.47
CA LYS A 14 1.81 -6.46 -9.84
C LYS A 14 1.96 -6.62 -8.34
N PHE A 15 2.70 -5.70 -7.74
CA PHE A 15 2.80 -5.59 -6.30
C PHE A 15 2.27 -4.25 -5.82
N TRP A 16 1.80 -4.26 -4.58
CA TRP A 16 1.38 -3.09 -3.84
C TRP A 16 1.77 -3.29 -2.38
N GLN A 17 2.49 -2.34 -1.79
CA GLN A 17 2.87 -2.36 -0.39
C GLN A 17 2.48 -1.04 0.26
N ILE A 18 2.24 -1.09 1.57
CA ILE A 18 2.12 0.08 2.42
C ILE A 18 2.92 -0.12 3.69
N GLU A 19 3.66 0.92 4.08
CA GLU A 19 4.44 0.98 5.30
C GLU A 19 4.06 2.24 6.07
N VAL A 20 3.50 2.06 7.26
CA VAL A 20 3.07 3.15 8.15
C VAL A 20 4.15 3.38 9.19
N SER A 21 4.64 4.62 9.24
CA SER A 21 5.69 5.13 10.11
C SER A 21 5.21 6.39 10.82
N GLU A 22 4.93 6.25 12.12
CA GLU A 22 4.41 7.31 13.00
C GLU A 22 3.16 8.00 12.43
N ASN A 23 3.32 9.20 11.88
CA ASN A 23 2.27 10.04 11.32
C ASN A 23 2.27 10.06 9.79
N SER A 24 3.05 9.19 9.15
CA SER A 24 3.11 9.06 7.70
C SER A 24 2.98 7.62 7.26
N PHE A 25 2.57 7.41 6.01
CA PHE A 25 2.70 6.13 5.37
C PHE A 25 3.34 6.26 3.99
N THR A 26 4.04 5.20 3.60
CA THR A 26 4.67 5.04 2.30
C THR A 26 3.98 3.91 1.57
N VAL A 27 3.40 4.20 0.41
CA VAL A 27 2.80 3.22 -0.49
C VAL A 27 3.73 2.99 -1.66
N THR A 28 4.14 1.76 -1.92
CA THR A 28 4.92 1.39 -3.11
C THR A 28 4.13 0.43 -3.97
N TYR A 29 4.00 0.69 -5.27
CA TYR A 29 3.29 -0.21 -6.18
C TYR A 29 3.95 -0.25 -7.55
N GLY A 30 3.82 -1.37 -8.25
CA GLY A 30 4.45 -1.53 -9.54
C GLY A 30 4.24 -2.91 -10.13
N LYS A 31 4.92 -3.15 -11.24
CA LYS A 31 5.05 -4.51 -11.78
C LYS A 31 6.15 -5.23 -11.01
N THR A 32 5.93 -6.48 -10.64
CA THR A 32 6.94 -7.30 -9.98
C THR A 32 8.19 -7.40 -10.86
N GLY A 33 9.37 -7.22 -10.25
CA GLY A 33 10.64 -7.12 -10.96
C GLY A 33 11.03 -5.71 -11.43
N THR A 34 10.21 -4.69 -11.16
CA THR A 34 10.57 -3.27 -11.35
C THR A 34 10.64 -2.55 -10.01
N SER A 35 11.32 -1.40 -9.96
CA SER A 35 11.37 -0.55 -8.76
C SER A 35 10.00 0.01 -8.34
N GLY A 36 9.02 -0.01 -9.25
CA GLY A 36 7.68 0.54 -9.02
C GLY A 36 7.69 2.06 -8.80
N GLN A 37 6.58 2.55 -8.28
CA GLN A 37 6.37 3.92 -7.86
C GLN A 37 6.13 3.96 -6.35
N THR A 38 6.72 4.95 -5.69
CA THR A 38 6.53 5.17 -4.25
C THR A 38 5.81 6.49 -4.04
N GLN A 39 4.80 6.48 -3.16
CA GLN A 39 4.06 7.64 -2.72
C GLN A 39 4.13 7.72 -1.20
N ILE A 40 4.60 8.85 -0.68
CA ILE A 40 4.65 9.12 0.75
C ILE A 40 3.54 10.10 1.08
N LYS A 41 2.79 9.84 2.14
CA LYS A 41 1.75 10.72 2.63
C LYS A 41 1.91 10.91 4.13
N THR A 42 2.04 12.17 4.54
CA THR A 42 2.16 12.58 5.94
C THR A 42 0.83 13.17 6.40
N PHE A 43 0.51 12.93 7.66
CA PHE A 43 -0.69 13.40 8.34
C PHE A 43 -0.29 14.13 9.61
N ASP A 44 -1.19 14.97 10.09
CA ASP A 44 -0.98 15.71 11.34
C ASP A 44 -1.03 14.79 12.56
N ASP A 45 -1.80 13.69 12.49
CA ASP A 45 -2.01 12.77 13.58
C ASP A 45 -1.76 11.29 13.18
N LYS A 46 -1.14 10.54 14.08
CA LYS A 46 -0.86 9.11 13.95
C LYS A 46 -2.12 8.27 13.83
N GLU A 47 -3.19 8.59 14.55
CA GLU A 47 -4.47 7.91 14.48
C GLU A 47 -5.12 8.10 13.10
N ILE A 48 -5.08 9.31 12.55
CA ILE A 48 -5.58 9.61 11.21
C ILE A 48 -4.79 8.80 10.18
N CYS A 49 -3.46 8.81 10.28
CA CYS A 49 -2.58 8.04 9.41
C CYS A 49 -2.91 6.54 9.45
N LEU A 50 -3.07 5.96 10.65
CA LEU A 50 -3.44 4.56 10.83
C LEU A 50 -4.83 4.23 10.27
N LYS A 51 -5.80 5.11 10.47
CA LYS A 51 -7.18 4.90 9.99
C LYS A 51 -7.24 4.92 8.47
N GLU A 52 -6.59 5.89 7.83
CA GLU A 52 -6.48 5.96 6.37
C GLU A 52 -5.70 4.77 5.80
N ALA A 53 -4.57 4.39 6.41
CA ALA A 53 -3.81 3.22 5.97
C ALA A 53 -4.64 1.93 6.03
N LYS A 54 -5.38 1.70 7.13
CA LYS A 54 -6.27 0.54 7.28
C LYS A 54 -7.39 0.53 6.25
N LYS A 55 -8.01 1.69 5.99
CA LYS A 55 -9.05 1.84 4.97
C LYS A 55 -8.51 1.45 3.60
N LEU A 56 -7.34 1.98 3.24
CA LEU A 56 -6.70 1.73 1.95
C LEU A 56 -6.29 0.26 1.77
N ILE A 57 -5.79 -0.38 2.84
CA ILE A 57 -5.53 -1.83 2.87
C ILE A 57 -6.82 -2.62 2.63
N SER A 58 -7.91 -2.28 3.33
CA SER A 58 -9.19 -2.99 3.18
C SER A 58 -9.77 -2.85 1.77
N GLU A 59 -9.68 -1.66 1.17
CA GLU A 59 -10.10 -1.43 -0.21
C GLU A 59 -9.27 -2.22 -1.22
N LYS A 60 -7.95 -2.37 -0.98
CA LYS A 60 -7.09 -3.18 -1.84
C LYS A 60 -7.32 -4.68 -1.66
N LEU A 61 -7.47 -5.16 -0.42
CA LEU A 61 -7.78 -6.57 -0.14
C LEU A 61 -9.06 -7.02 -0.84
N LYS A 62 -10.11 -6.18 -0.83
CA LYS A 62 -11.38 -6.44 -1.54
C LYS A 62 -11.26 -6.46 -3.07
N LYS A 63 -10.18 -5.93 -3.65
CA LYS A 63 -9.93 -5.97 -5.10
C LYS A 63 -9.06 -7.14 -5.53
N VAL A 64 -8.30 -7.70 -4.59
CA VAL A 64 -7.38 -8.83 -4.82
C VAL A 64 -8.08 -10.16 -4.53
N MET A 65 -9.02 -10.18 -3.58
CA MET A 65 -10.00 -11.27 -3.41
C MET A 65 -11.17 -11.11 -4.37
#